data_AF-A0A1Q2M5C8-F1
#
_entry.id   AF-A0A1Q2M5C8-F1
#
_cell.length_a   1.000
_cell.length_b   1.000
_cell.length_c   1.000
_cell.angle_alpha   90.00
_cell.angle_beta   90.00
_cell.angle_gamma   90.00
#
_symmetry.space_group_name_H-M   'P 1'
#
loop_
_entity.id
_entity.type
_entity.pdbx_description
1 polymer ?
#
loop_
_entity_poly.entity_id
_entity_poly.type
_entity_poly.pdbx_seq_one_letter_code
_entity_poly.pdbx_strand_id
1 'polypeptide(L)' 'MLSAQVSELRRLRNLSSGVDWILMCPDLNARKVLLELVMEDITATLDGVVYAIEASRVSNNSDSGG' A
#
# COMPACT_ATOMS: atom_id res chain seq x y z
N MET A 1 13.58 -7.71 6.85
CA MET A 1 13.08 -6.67 5.91
C MET A 1 11.95 -7.19 5.03
N LEU A 2 12.13 -8.32 4.31
CA LEU A 2 11.09 -8.93 3.47
C LEU A 2 9.76 -9.23 4.19
N SER A 3 9.78 -9.63 5.46
CA SER A 3 8.56 -9.94 6.22
C SER A 3 7.65 -8.73 6.45
N ALA A 4 8.23 -7.54 6.70
CA ALA A 4 7.47 -6.30 6.88
C ALA A 4 6.85 -5.86 5.55
N GLN A 5 7.63 -5.87 4.47
CA GLN A 5 7.14 -5.56 3.11
C GLN A 5 6.01 -6.51 2.68
N VAL A 6 6.13 -7.81 2.97
CA VAL A 6 5.07 -8.79 2.70
C VAL A 6 3.82 -8.55 3.55
N SER A 7 3.98 -8.09 4.80
CA SER A 7 2.86 -7.71 5.66
C SER A 7 2.09 -6.51 5.09
N GLU A 8 2.80 -5.46 4.65
CA GLU A 8 2.18 -4.29 4.02
C GLU A 8 1.50 -4.65 2.68
N LEU A 9 2.11 -5.51 1.87
CA LEU A 9 1.48 -6.00 0.63
C LEU A 9 0.21 -6.83 0.92
N ARG A 10 0.19 -7.62 2.01
CA ARG A 10 -1.02 -8.35 2.44
C ARG A 10 -2.10 -7.39 2.92
N ARG A 11 -1.72 -6.34 3.65
CA ARG A 11 -2.65 -5.27 4.06
C ARG A 11 -3.25 -4.58 2.82
N LEU A 12 -2.43 -4.25 1.83
CA LEU A 12 -2.86 -3.65 0.58
C LEU A 12 -3.83 -4.55 -0.21
N ARG A 13 -3.57 -5.87 -0.24
CA ARG A 13 -4.48 -6.86 -0.81
C ARG A 13 -5.85 -6.92 -0.09
N ASN A 14 -5.86 -6.77 1.23
CA ASN A 14 -7.10 -6.76 2.00
C ASN A 14 -7.89 -5.47 1.76
N LEU A 15 -7.21 -4.31 1.70
CA LEU A 15 -7.83 -3.03 1.38
C LEU A 15 -8.47 -3.04 -0.01
N SER A 16 -7.76 -3.58 -1.02
CA SER A 16 -8.30 -3.68 -2.38
C SER A 16 -9.54 -4.59 -2.46
N SER A 17 -9.62 -5.66 -1.66
CA SER A 17 -10.84 -6.48 -1.57
C SER A 17 -12.03 -5.75 -0.93
N GLY A 18 -11.78 -4.75 -0.08
CA GLY A 18 -12.82 -3.91 0.51
C GLY A 18 -13.41 -2.88 -0.46
N VAL A 19 -12.70 -2.55 -1.54
CA VAL A 19 -13.17 -1.59 -2.55
C VAL A 19 -14.45 -2.07 -3.22
N ASP A 20 -14.55 -3.37 -3.53
CA ASP A 20 -15.75 -3.95 -4.15
C ASP A 20 -17.01 -3.73 -3.28
N TRP A 21 -16.86 -3.82 -1.96
CA TRP A 21 -17.95 -3.59 -1.00
C TRP A 21 -18.35 -2.12 -0.96
N ILE A 22 -17.37 -1.22 -1.04
CA ILE A 22 -17.62 0.22 -1.09
C ILE A 22 -18.37 0.58 -2.38
N LEU A 23 -18.02 -0.02 -3.52
CA LEU A 23 -18.70 0.21 -4.79
C LEU A 23 -20.18 -0.21 -4.75
N MET A 24 -20.51 -1.23 -3.96
CA MET A 24 -21.88 -1.68 -3.70
C MET A 24 -22.66 -0.79 -2.71
N CYS A 25 -22.01 0.20 -2.07
CA CYS A 25 -22.68 1.10 -1.13
C CYS A 25 -23.76 1.94 -1.85
N PRO A 26 -25.03 1.87 -1.40
CA PRO A 26 -26.13 2.60 -2.04
C PRO A 26 -26.10 4.11 -1.72
N ASP A 27 -25.51 4.49 -0.59
CA ASP A 27 -25.30 5.89 -0.24
C ASP A 27 -24.12 6.45 -1.03
N LEU A 28 -24.42 7.37 -1.95
CA LEU A 28 -23.44 7.98 -2.85
C LEU A 28 -22.38 8.81 -2.10
N ASN A 29 -22.77 9.48 -1.02
CA ASN A 29 -21.86 10.31 -0.23
C ASN A 29 -20.94 9.43 0.61
N ALA A 30 -21.51 8.42 1.28
CA ALA A 30 -20.72 7.46 2.04
C ALA A 30 -19.76 6.71 1.11
N ARG A 31 -20.22 6.26 -0.07
CA ARG A 31 -19.37 5.62 -1.07
C ARG A 31 -18.19 6.50 -1.50
N LYS A 32 -18.44 7.78 -1.76
CA LYS A 32 -17.39 8.72 -2.17
C LYS A 32 -16.34 8.88 -1.07
N VAL A 33 -16.77 9.15 0.16
CA VAL A 33 -15.86 9.33 1.31
C VAL A 33 -15.06 8.05 1.59
N LEU A 34 -15.71 6.89 1.56
CA LEU A 34 -15.05 5.60 1.77
C LEU A 34 -14.03 5.29 0.67
N LEU A 35 -14.35 5.59 -0.59
CA LEU A 35 -13.40 5.45 -1.70
C LEU A 35 -12.19 6.36 -1.52
N GLU A 36 -12.40 7.64 -1.20
CA GLU A 36 -11.31 8.59 -0.97
C GLU A 36 -10.38 8.09 0.15
N LEU A 37 -10.94 7.67 1.28
CA LEU A 37 -10.17 7.20 2.44
C LEU A 37 -9.40 5.89 2.14
N VAL A 38 -10.03 4.92 1.46
CA VAL A 38 -9.35 3.66 1.12
C VAL A 38 -8.27 3.88 0.06
N MET A 39 -8.51 4.76 -0.93
CA MET A 39 -7.49 5.07 -1.94
C MET A 39 -6.29 5.80 -1.34
N GLU A 40 -6.51 6.66 -0.34
CA GLU A 40 -5.42 7.31 0.40
C GLU A 40 -4.56 6.28 1.16
N ASP A 41 -5.17 5.33 1.87
CA ASP A 41 -4.42 4.30 2.61
C ASP A 41 -3.68 3.32 1.68
N ILE A 42 -4.28 2.96 0.54
CA ILE A 42 -3.63 2.14 -0.50
C ILE A 42 -2.40 2.87 -1.05
N THR A 43 -2.53 4.17 -1.36
CA THR A 43 -1.44 4.98 -1.92
C THR A 43 -0.30 5.11 -0.92
N ALA A 44 -0.59 5.49 0.33
CA ALA A 44 0.42 5.63 1.37
C ALA A 44 1.15 4.32 1.66
N THR A 45 0.42 3.19 1.69
CA THR A 45 1.02 1.86 1.90
C THR A 45 1.92 1.49 0.72
N LEU A 46 1.50 1.76 -0.52
CA LEU A 46 2.29 1.48 -1.71
C LEU A 46 3.58 2.30 -1.74
N ASP A 47 3.50 3.60 -1.48
CA ASP A 47 4.66 4.50 -1.43
C ASP A 47 5.68 4.06 -0.37
N GLY A 48 5.20 3.64 0.81
CA GLY A 48 6.04 3.09 1.86
C GLY A 48 6.78 1.82 1.44
N VAL A 49 6.12 0.92 0.71
CA VAL A 49 6.74 -0.30 0.18
C VAL A 49 7.78 0.04 -0.90
N VAL A 50 7.46 0.94 -1.84
CA VAL A 50 8.39 1.40 -2.88
C VAL A 50 9.63 2.00 -2.25
N TYR A 51 9.47 2.94 -1.31
CA TYR A 51 10.57 3.57 -0.59
C TYR A 51 11.45 2.54 0.12
N ALA A 52 10.86 1.58 0.83
CA ALA A 52 11.62 0.54 1.51
C ALA A 52 12.42 -0.35 0.54
N ILE A 53 11.87 -0.65 -0.64
CA ILE A 53 12.56 -1.41 -1.68
C ILE A 53 13.72 -0.60 -2.27
N GLU A 54 13.50 0.68 -2.58
CA GLU A 54 14.53 1.58 -3.13
C GLU A 54 15.68 1.77 -2.15
N ALA A 55 15.38 2.03 -0.88
CA ALA A 55 16.39 2.12 0.18
C ALA A 55 17.22 0.84 0.31
N SER A 56 16.59 -0.33 0.17
CA SER A 56 17.28 -1.63 0.20
C SER A 56 18.23 -1.81 -0.99
N ARG A 57 17.89 -1.28 -2.17
CA ARG A 57 18.75 -1.34 -3.37
C ARG A 57 19.97 -0.43 -3.23
N VAL A 58 19.79 0.76 -2.67
CA VAL A 58 20.90 1.71 -2.44
C VAL A 58 21.90 1.15 -1.42
N SER A 59 21.42 0.54 -0.33
CA SER A 59 22.28 -0.07 0.69
C SER A 59 23.12 -1.24 0.18
N ASN A 60 22.61 -2.06 -0.73
CA ASN A 60 23.36 -3.20 -1.27
C ASN A 60 24.49 -2.77 -2.22
N ASN A 61 24.37 -1.62 -2.88
CA ASN A 61 25.41 -1.11 -3.80
C ASN A 61 26.59 -0.46 -3.07
N SER A 62 26.42 0.01 -1.82
CA SER A 62 27.49 0.59 -1.02
C SER A 62 28.43 -0.44 -0.37
N ASP A 63 28.00 -1.70 -0.21
CA ASP A 63 28.82 -2.77 0.38
C ASP A 63 29.71 -3.52 -0.63
N SER A 64 29.54 -3.26 -1.93
CA SER A 64 30.28 -3.98 -3.01
C SER A 64 31.48 -3.19 -3.58
N GLY A 65 31.89 -2.10 -2.94
CA GLY A 65 32.90 -1.17 -3.44
C GLY A 65 34.05 -0.88 -2.48
N GLY A 66 34.60 -1.91 -1.83
CA GLY A 66 35.79 -1.84 -0.96
C GLY A 66 36.94 -2.70 -1.47
#